data_AF-A0A9D1NDN7-F1
#
_entry.id   AF-A0A9D1NDN7-F1
#
_cell.length_a   1.000
_cell.length_b   1.000
_cell.length_c   1.000
_cell.angle_alpha   90.00
_cell.angle_beta   90.00
_cell.angle_gamma   90.00
#
_symmetry.space_group_name_H-M   'P 1'
#
loop_
_entity.id
_entity.type
_entity.pdbx_description
1 polymer ?
#
loop_
_entity_poly.entity_id
_entity_poly.type
_entity_poly.pdbx_seq_one_letter_code
_entity_poly.pdbx_strand_id
1 'polypeptide(L)'
;MPQVLKNPNDYRCLKTRKAIKMAFIALLERKDINDITITTLTREAEINRRTFYLHYQNVGDVIEDIENEIINRSCQAISGHDFESIKKNPCLIVQEVREIIAASFGIYRKILLSESNLSLILKIKDVIKQKLVKEILETGDADATLLPYAIDFLLGGMLTVFYQWYIGDRTIPFEQIANAVCSLSINTANALFHLKPADFN
;
A
#
# COMPACT_ATOMS: atom_id res chain seq x y z
N MET A 1 27.13 -2.99 -28.87
CA MET A 1 25.85 -3.30 -29.54
C MET A 1 24.83 -2.26 -29.09
N PRO A 2 24.07 -1.62 -29.99
CA PRO A 2 23.06 -0.65 -29.60
C PRO A 2 21.95 -1.37 -28.83
N GLN A 3 21.66 -0.90 -27.61
CA GLN A 3 20.51 -1.36 -26.83
C GLN A 3 19.24 -0.89 -27.54
N VAL A 4 18.59 -1.78 -28.27
CA VAL A 4 17.19 -1.57 -28.67
C VAL A 4 16.41 -1.60 -27.37
N LEU A 5 16.05 -0.42 -26.85
CA LEU A 5 15.16 -0.27 -25.71
C LEU A 5 13.84 -0.95 -26.08
N LYS A 6 13.63 -2.13 -25.50
CA LYS A 6 12.43 -2.93 -25.69
C LYS A 6 11.25 -2.11 -25.16
N ASN A 7 10.24 -1.87 -25.98
CA ASN A 7 9.06 -1.10 -25.57
C ASN A 7 8.53 -1.66 -24.24
N PRO A 8 8.48 -0.87 -23.16
CA PRO A 8 8.07 -1.35 -21.84
C PRO A 8 6.62 -1.88 -21.82
N ASN A 9 5.80 -1.46 -22.78
CA ASN A 9 4.42 -1.92 -22.97
C ASN A 9 4.28 -3.12 -23.92
N ASP A 10 5.39 -3.68 -24.44
CA ASP A 10 5.34 -4.96 -25.17
C ASP A 10 4.89 -6.07 -24.23
N TYR A 11 3.91 -6.87 -24.68
CA TYR A 11 3.41 -8.05 -23.98
C TYR A 11 4.53 -8.97 -23.47
N ARG A 12 5.61 -9.14 -24.24
CA ARG A 12 6.77 -9.94 -23.85
C ARG A 12 7.54 -9.32 -22.68
N CYS A 13 7.65 -8.00 -22.64
CA CYS A 13 8.26 -7.27 -21.53
C CYS A 13 7.42 -7.41 -20.26
N LEU A 14 6.10 -7.20 -20.37
CA LEU A 14 5.16 -7.34 -19.25
C LEU A 14 5.17 -8.76 -18.67
N LYS A 15 5.15 -9.79 -19.53
CA LYS A 15 5.22 -11.20 -19.11
C LYS A 15 6.52 -11.50 -18.38
N THR A 16 7.64 -10.98 -18.87
CA THR A 16 8.96 -11.20 -18.25
C THR A 16 9.08 -10.49 -16.90
N ARG A 17 8.65 -9.22 -16.81
CA ARG A 17 8.60 -8.47 -15.54
C ARG A 17 7.72 -9.19 -14.52
N LYS A 18 6.55 -9.68 -14.93
CA LYS A 18 5.67 -10.48 -14.07
C LYS A 18 6.37 -11.75 -13.56
N ALA A 19 7.04 -12.51 -14.44
CA ALA A 19 7.77 -13.72 -14.04
C ALA A 19 8.87 -13.40 -13.01
N ILE A 20 9.65 -12.33 -13.23
CA ILE A 20 10.70 -11.89 -12.29
C ILE A 20 10.10 -11.51 -10.93
N LYS A 21 8.99 -10.77 -10.91
CA LYS A 21 8.31 -10.38 -9.66
C LYS A 21 7.75 -11.60 -8.90
N MET A 22 7.14 -12.55 -9.59
CA MET A 22 6.63 -13.79 -8.97
C MET A 22 7.77 -14.65 -8.40
N ALA A 23 8.88 -14.76 -9.13
CA ALA A 23 10.08 -15.47 -8.67
C ALA A 23 10.69 -14.81 -7.43
N PHE A 24 10.75 -13.47 -7.39
CA PHE A 24 11.24 -12.74 -6.22
C PHE A 24 10.40 -13.05 -4.97
N ILE A 25 9.08 -13.05 -5.11
CA ILE A 25 8.14 -13.36 -4.03
C ILE A 25 8.28 -14.80 -3.55
N ALA A 26 8.37 -15.76 -4.48
CA ALA A 26 8.60 -17.16 -4.14
C ALA A 26 9.93 -17.37 -3.40
N LEU A 27 10.96 -16.59 -3.72
CA LEU A 27 12.24 -16.63 -3.01
C LEU A 27 12.13 -16.06 -1.59
N LEU A 28 11.36 -14.98 -1.39
CA LEU A 28 11.11 -14.43 -0.05
C LEU A 28 10.42 -15.43 0.88
N GLU A 29 9.68 -16.40 0.36
CA GLU A 29 9.09 -17.46 1.18
C GLU A 29 10.13 -18.29 1.95
N ARG A 30 11.37 -18.32 1.45
CA ARG A 30 12.42 -19.24 1.91
C ARG A 30 13.78 -18.57 2.17
N LYS A 31 13.92 -17.27 1.92
CA LYS A 31 15.16 -16.49 2.09
C LYS A 31 14.88 -15.10 2.64
N ASP A 32 15.86 -14.53 3.33
CA ASP A 32 15.86 -13.10 3.64
C ASP A 32 15.97 -12.28 2.35
N ILE A 33 15.43 -11.06 2.35
CA ILE A 33 15.45 -10.16 1.20
C ILE A 33 16.89 -9.85 0.75
N ASN A 34 17.82 -9.71 1.69
CA ASN A 34 19.22 -9.38 1.42
C ASN A 34 20.00 -10.55 0.79
N ASP A 35 19.49 -11.78 0.93
CA ASP A 35 20.11 -12.99 0.37
C ASP A 35 19.66 -13.29 -1.06
N ILE A 36 18.71 -12.52 -1.60
CA ILE A 36 18.22 -12.68 -2.97
C ILE A 36 19.18 -12.00 -3.93
N THR A 37 19.87 -12.82 -4.73
CA THR A 37 20.77 -12.35 -5.79
C THR A 37 20.12 -12.43 -7.16
N ILE A 38 20.67 -11.69 -8.14
CA ILE A 38 20.28 -11.82 -9.55
C ILE A 38 20.36 -13.28 -10.01
N THR A 39 21.41 -14.02 -9.63
CA THR A 39 21.59 -15.42 -10.03
C THR A 39 20.45 -16.30 -9.53
N THR A 40 20.11 -16.20 -8.24
CA THR A 40 19.00 -16.99 -7.67
C THR A 40 17.66 -16.59 -8.27
N LEU A 41 17.47 -15.29 -8.53
CA LEU A 41 16.24 -14.75 -9.08
C LEU A 41 16.02 -15.17 -10.54
N THR A 42 17.04 -15.10 -11.38
CA THR A 42 16.95 -15.51 -12.78
C THR A 42 16.72 -17.01 -12.92
N ARG A 43 17.30 -17.81 -12.03
CA ARG A 43 17.07 -19.26 -11.99
C ARG A 43 15.63 -19.57 -11.62
N GLU A 44 15.09 -18.90 -10.60
CA GLU A 44 13.70 -19.06 -10.18
C GLU A 44 12.70 -18.59 -11.25
N ALA A 45 13.01 -17.50 -11.94
CA ALA A 45 12.16 -16.96 -13.00
C ALA A 45 12.30 -17.69 -14.34
N GLU A 46 13.16 -18.71 -14.43
CA GLU A 46 13.48 -19.45 -15.66
C GLU A 46 13.93 -18.54 -16.83
N ILE A 47 14.80 -17.57 -16.53
CA ILE A 47 15.37 -16.65 -17.53
C ILE A 47 16.89 -16.56 -17.44
N ASN A 48 17.49 -16.05 -18.52
CA ASN A 48 18.92 -15.79 -18.56
C ASN A 48 19.23 -14.43 -17.93
N ARG A 49 20.43 -14.25 -17.34
CA ARG A 49 20.86 -12.94 -16.79
C ARG A 49 20.80 -11.80 -17.81
N ARG A 50 21.09 -12.08 -19.08
CA ARG A 50 20.95 -11.09 -20.17
C ARG A 50 19.51 -10.57 -20.27
N THR A 51 18.52 -11.45 -20.10
CA THR A 51 17.09 -11.09 -20.12
C THR A 51 16.72 -10.25 -18.91
N PHE A 52 17.25 -10.57 -17.72
CA PHE A 52 17.06 -9.74 -16.52
C PHE A 52 17.52 -8.30 -16.74
N TYR A 53 18.74 -8.11 -17.27
CA TYR A 53 19.31 -6.79 -17.52
C TYR A 53 18.59 -5.98 -18.62
N LEU A 54 17.67 -6.58 -19.37
CA LEU A 54 16.77 -5.83 -20.27
C LEU A 54 15.61 -5.16 -19.52
N HIS A 55 15.36 -5.54 -18.26
CA HIS A 55 14.22 -5.08 -17.47
C HIS A 55 14.64 -4.38 -16.16
N TYR A 56 15.73 -4.82 -15.53
CA TYR A 56 16.20 -4.32 -14.23
C TYR A 56 17.73 -4.30 -14.19
N GLN A 57 18.34 -3.32 -13.52
CA GLN A 57 19.79 -3.22 -13.31
C GLN A 57 20.24 -4.06 -12.11
N ASN A 58 19.42 -4.13 -11.08
CA ASN A 58 19.72 -4.83 -9.83
C ASN A 58 18.43 -5.36 -9.16
N VAL A 59 18.57 -6.05 -8.03
CA VAL A 59 17.42 -6.60 -7.28
C VAL A 59 16.59 -5.50 -6.63
N GLY A 60 17.21 -4.39 -6.23
CA GLY A 60 16.52 -3.19 -5.72
C GLY A 60 15.51 -2.63 -6.70
N ASP A 61 15.82 -2.56 -7.99
CA ASP A 61 14.86 -2.11 -9.02
C ASP A 61 13.61 -3.01 -9.09
N VAL A 62 13.77 -4.32 -8.82
CA VAL A 62 12.63 -5.26 -8.76
C VAL A 62 11.77 -4.98 -7.54
N ILE A 63 12.40 -4.69 -6.40
CA ILE A 63 11.71 -4.31 -5.16
C ILE A 63 10.93 -3.02 -5.39
N GLU A 64 11.56 -1.98 -5.94
CA GLU A 64 10.93 -0.71 -6.24
C GLU A 64 9.74 -0.85 -7.20
N ASP A 65 9.87 -1.68 -8.25
CA ASP A 65 8.75 -1.97 -9.16
C ASP A 65 7.57 -2.64 -8.44
N ILE A 66 7.85 -3.56 -7.52
CA ILE A 66 6.83 -4.19 -6.68
C ILE A 66 6.19 -3.16 -5.74
N GLU A 67 6.99 -2.34 -5.05
CA GLU A 67 6.52 -1.27 -4.16
C GLU A 67 5.59 -0.31 -4.90
N ASN A 68 6.02 0.16 -6.07
CA ASN A 68 5.24 1.06 -6.91
C ASN A 68 3.94 0.41 -7.40
N GLU A 69 3.93 -0.88 -7.70
CA GLU A 69 2.69 -1.59 -8.04
C GLU A 69 1.72 -1.63 -6.86
N ILE A 70 2.20 -1.87 -5.64
CA ILE A 70 1.38 -1.87 -4.42
C ILE A 70 0.85 -0.45 -4.13
N ILE A 71 1.69 0.57 -4.22
CA ILE A 71 1.30 1.97 -4.03
C ILE A 71 0.23 2.36 -5.05
N ASN A 72 0.44 2.06 -6.33
CA ASN A 72 -0.52 2.40 -7.39
C ASN A 72 -1.87 1.71 -7.19
N ARG A 73 -1.87 0.42 -6.81
CA ARG A 73 -3.13 -0.28 -6.45
C ARG A 73 -3.82 0.37 -5.26
N SER A 74 -3.05 0.77 -4.25
CA SER A 74 -3.58 1.46 -3.08
C SER A 74 -4.20 2.82 -3.43
N CYS A 75 -3.57 3.55 -4.35
CA CYS A 75 -4.11 4.82 -4.85
C CYS A 75 -5.41 4.62 -5.65
N GLN A 76 -5.44 3.60 -6.52
CA GLN A 76 -6.60 3.27 -7.35
C GLN A 76 -7.81 2.86 -6.51
N ALA A 77 -7.58 2.04 -5.49
CA ALA A 77 -8.56 1.65 -4.48
C ALA A 77 -9.27 2.90 -3.92
N ILE A 78 -8.50 3.86 -3.43
CA ILE A 78 -9.05 5.11 -2.88
C ILE A 78 -9.59 6.06 -3.94
N SER A 79 -9.26 5.90 -5.24
CA SER A 79 -9.79 6.74 -6.32
C SER A 79 -11.20 6.36 -6.75
N GLY A 80 -11.72 5.21 -6.29
CA GLY A 80 -13.06 4.76 -6.60
C GLY A 80 -14.17 5.58 -5.91
N HIS A 81 -13.82 6.45 -4.96
CA HIS A 81 -14.78 7.18 -4.15
C HIS A 81 -14.53 8.68 -4.23
N ASP A 82 -15.57 9.44 -4.60
CA ASP A 82 -15.54 10.88 -4.39
C ASP A 82 -15.59 11.23 -2.90
N PHE A 83 -15.13 12.42 -2.56
CA PHE A 83 -15.08 12.88 -1.20
C PHE A 83 -16.47 12.94 -0.54
N GLU A 84 -17.52 13.32 -1.27
CA GLU A 84 -18.89 13.36 -0.73
C GLU A 84 -19.36 11.98 -0.27
N SER A 85 -18.97 10.94 -0.99
CA SER A 85 -19.21 9.55 -0.64
C SER A 85 -18.41 9.16 0.62
N ILE A 86 -17.14 9.56 0.71
CA ILE A 86 -16.29 9.32 1.89
C ILE A 86 -16.82 10.08 3.13
N LYS A 87 -17.31 11.31 2.96
CA LYS A 87 -17.91 12.12 4.03
C LYS A 87 -19.20 11.49 4.56
N LYS A 88 -20.06 11.02 3.66
CA LYS A 88 -21.30 10.30 4.02
C LYS A 88 -21.03 8.93 4.61
N ASN A 89 -19.95 8.27 4.18
CA ASN A 89 -19.59 6.94 4.61
C ASN A 89 -18.07 6.78 4.77
N PRO A 90 -17.49 7.21 5.91
CA PRO A 90 -16.06 7.06 6.19
C PRO A 90 -15.56 5.60 6.17
N CYS A 91 -16.47 4.63 6.27
CA CYS A 91 -16.16 3.21 6.08
C CYS A 91 -15.65 2.84 4.70
N LEU A 92 -15.86 3.68 3.68
CA LEU A 92 -15.29 3.43 2.35
C LEU A 92 -13.76 3.33 2.42
N ILE A 93 -13.10 4.16 3.23
CA ILE A 93 -11.64 4.06 3.45
C ILE A 93 -11.27 2.73 4.10
N VAL A 94 -12.07 2.25 5.05
CA VAL A 94 -11.86 0.96 5.71
C VAL A 94 -12.02 -0.20 4.71
N GLN A 95 -12.98 -0.11 3.80
CA GLN A 95 -13.18 -1.08 2.72
C GLN A 95 -12.01 -1.06 1.73
N GLU A 96 -11.51 0.11 1.35
CA GLU A 96 -10.35 0.20 0.46
C GLU A 96 -9.08 -0.33 1.13
N VAL A 97 -8.85 -0.01 2.41
CA VAL A 97 -7.74 -0.59 3.18
C VAL A 97 -7.90 -2.11 3.30
N ARG A 98 -9.11 -2.63 3.48
CA ARG A 98 -9.39 -4.08 3.42
C ARG A 98 -8.99 -4.67 2.07
N GLU A 99 -9.40 -4.08 0.96
CA GLU A 99 -9.08 -4.59 -0.38
C GLU A 99 -7.58 -4.53 -0.64
N ILE A 100 -6.89 -3.46 -0.21
CA ILE A 100 -5.43 -3.35 -0.25
C ILE A 100 -4.80 -4.48 0.56
N ILE A 101 -5.31 -4.73 1.78
CA ILE A 101 -4.81 -5.81 2.63
C ILE A 101 -5.06 -7.17 1.98
N ALA A 102 -6.27 -7.44 1.49
CA ALA A 102 -6.65 -8.72 0.89
C ALA A 102 -5.91 -9.01 -0.43
N ALA A 103 -5.85 -8.04 -1.34
CA ALA A 103 -5.25 -8.19 -2.66
C ALA A 103 -3.71 -8.16 -2.62
N SER A 104 -3.12 -7.38 -1.70
CA SER A 104 -1.67 -7.19 -1.63
C SER A 104 -0.99 -8.15 -0.66
N PHE A 105 -1.63 -8.53 0.46
CA PHE A 105 -1.01 -9.44 1.44
C PHE A 105 -1.17 -10.92 1.10
N GLY A 106 -1.84 -11.31 0.01
CA GLY A 106 -1.74 -12.69 -0.49
C GLY A 106 -0.37 -12.95 -1.09
N ILE A 107 -0.01 -12.12 -2.08
CA ILE A 107 1.20 -12.29 -2.91
C ILE A 107 2.39 -11.53 -2.29
N TYR A 108 2.20 -10.33 -1.74
CA TYR A 108 3.29 -9.47 -1.25
C TYR A 108 3.42 -9.48 0.28
N ARG A 109 2.78 -10.46 0.96
CA ARG A 109 2.71 -10.57 2.43
C ARG A 109 4.03 -10.30 3.12
N LYS A 110 5.06 -11.04 2.71
CA LYS A 110 6.37 -11.01 3.36
C LYS A 110 7.09 -9.69 3.15
N ILE A 111 6.85 -9.02 2.02
CA ILE A 111 7.39 -7.69 1.75
C ILE A 111 6.72 -6.69 2.69
N LEU A 112 5.40 -6.75 2.85
CA LEU A 112 4.66 -5.80 3.69
C LEU A 112 4.90 -6.00 5.19
N LEU A 113 5.22 -7.22 5.63
CA LEU A 113 5.39 -7.56 7.06
C LEU A 113 6.84 -7.68 7.52
N SER A 114 7.80 -7.66 6.59
CA SER A 114 9.21 -7.65 6.99
C SER A 114 9.51 -6.34 7.73
N GLU A 115 10.17 -6.43 8.89
CA GLU A 115 10.61 -5.25 9.67
C GLU A 115 11.41 -4.26 8.82
N SER A 116 12.13 -4.76 7.81
CA SER A 116 12.94 -4.01 6.85
C SER A 116 12.16 -3.08 5.92
N ASN A 117 10.82 -3.20 5.81
CA ASN A 117 9.99 -2.49 4.83
C ASN A 117 8.97 -1.53 5.45
N LEU A 118 9.22 -1.06 6.67
CA LEU A 118 8.45 0.06 7.27
C LEU A 118 8.35 1.26 6.32
N SER A 119 9.38 1.50 5.50
CA SER A 119 9.43 2.52 4.47
C SER A 119 8.28 2.40 3.45
N LEU A 120 7.90 1.19 3.03
CA LEU A 120 6.80 0.97 2.08
C LEU A 120 5.45 1.36 2.70
N ILE A 121 5.18 0.92 3.94
CA ILE A 121 3.96 1.27 4.66
C ILE A 121 3.85 2.78 4.83
N LEU A 122 4.96 3.44 5.19
CA LEU A 122 5.00 4.90 5.33
C LEU A 122 4.77 5.62 3.99
N LYS A 123 5.35 5.13 2.87
CA LYS A 123 5.08 5.66 1.52
C LYS A 123 3.60 5.51 1.16
N ILE A 124 3.01 4.34 1.38
CA ILE A 124 1.57 4.10 1.10
C ILE A 124 0.72 5.06 1.92
N LYS A 125 0.97 5.16 3.24
CA LYS A 125 0.26 6.07 4.13
C LYS A 125 0.36 7.53 3.64
N ASP A 126 1.56 7.97 3.27
CA ASP A 126 1.79 9.35 2.85
C ASP A 126 1.07 9.68 1.54
N VAL A 127 1.11 8.78 0.56
CA VAL A 127 0.40 8.98 -0.71
C VAL A 127 -1.11 9.05 -0.50
N ILE A 128 -1.66 8.17 0.36
CA ILE A 128 -3.08 8.19 0.73
C ILE A 128 -3.43 9.51 1.44
N LYS A 129 -2.60 9.93 2.38
CA LYS A 129 -2.79 11.18 3.12
C LYS A 129 -2.81 12.38 2.18
N GLN A 130 -1.80 12.53 1.31
CA GLN A 130 -1.70 13.65 0.39
C GLN A 130 -2.95 13.78 -0.47
N LYS A 131 -3.45 12.64 -0.96
CA LYS A 131 -4.66 12.59 -1.76
C LYS A 131 -5.91 13.01 -0.98
N LEU A 132 -6.15 12.38 0.19
CA LEU A 132 -7.32 12.69 1.02
C LEU A 132 -7.29 14.16 1.47
N VAL A 133 -6.14 14.66 1.94
CA VAL A 133 -6.00 16.07 2.34
C VAL A 133 -6.34 16.99 1.17
N LYS A 134 -5.80 16.73 -0.02
CA LYS A 134 -6.09 17.54 -1.20
C LYS A 134 -7.58 17.57 -1.53
N GLU A 135 -8.21 16.41 -1.66
CA GLU A 135 -9.63 16.30 -2.03
C GLU A 135 -10.56 16.94 -0.99
N ILE A 136 -10.24 16.78 0.30
CA ILE A 136 -11.04 17.37 1.38
C ILE A 136 -10.89 18.90 1.40
N LEU A 137 -9.69 19.44 1.21
CA LEU A 137 -9.48 20.89 1.20
C LEU A 137 -10.13 21.58 0.00
N GLU A 138 -10.21 20.90 -1.15
CA GLU A 138 -10.91 21.40 -2.34
C GLU A 138 -12.41 21.63 -2.08
N THR A 139 -13.00 21.01 -1.05
CA THR A 139 -14.42 21.22 -0.69
C THR A 139 -14.67 22.46 0.15
N GLY A 140 -13.64 23.00 0.82
CA GLY A 140 -13.74 24.18 1.68
C GLY A 140 -14.37 23.95 3.07
N ASP A 141 -14.81 22.72 3.38
CA ASP A 141 -15.54 22.40 4.62
C ASP A 141 -14.65 22.02 5.82
N ALA A 142 -13.33 21.97 5.64
CA ALA A 142 -12.38 21.46 6.64
C ALA A 142 -11.29 22.48 7.02
N ASP A 143 -10.82 22.40 8.27
CA ASP A 143 -9.69 23.20 8.75
C ASP A 143 -8.37 22.72 8.12
N ALA A 144 -7.77 23.56 7.28
CA ALA A 144 -6.51 23.27 6.59
C ALA A 144 -5.31 22.99 7.52
N THR A 145 -5.35 23.51 8.75
CA THR A 145 -4.30 23.34 9.75
C THR A 145 -4.43 21.99 10.45
N LEU A 146 -5.65 21.61 10.84
CA LEU A 146 -5.89 20.41 11.64
C LEU A 146 -6.10 19.15 10.80
N LEU A 147 -6.60 19.29 9.58
CA LEU A 147 -6.93 18.16 8.71
C LEU A 147 -5.76 17.17 8.50
N PRO A 148 -4.52 17.61 8.18
CA PRO A 148 -3.42 16.67 7.96
C PRO A 148 -3.13 15.77 9.17
N TYR A 149 -3.22 16.32 10.39
CA TYR A 149 -2.98 15.58 11.63
C TYR A 149 -4.08 14.57 11.93
N ALA A 150 -5.31 14.91 11.60
CA ALA A 150 -6.43 14.02 11.85
C ALA A 150 -6.49 12.87 10.83
N ILE A 151 -6.11 13.13 9.57
CA ILE A 151 -5.88 12.07 8.59
C ILE A 151 -4.71 11.17 9.04
N ASP A 152 -3.65 11.73 9.62
CA ASP A 152 -2.55 10.95 10.20
C ASP A 152 -3.02 10.03 11.33
N PHE A 153 -3.87 10.54 12.23
CA PHE A 153 -4.46 9.77 13.33
C PHE A 153 -5.35 8.65 12.81
N LEU A 154 -6.24 8.94 11.85
CA LEU A 154 -7.14 7.96 11.22
C LEU A 154 -6.35 6.84 10.55
N LEU A 155 -5.46 7.18 9.61
CA LEU A 155 -4.68 6.19 8.86
C LEU A 155 -3.74 5.42 9.78
N GLY A 156 -3.12 6.09 10.76
CA GLY A 156 -2.26 5.44 11.75
C GLY A 156 -3.03 4.40 12.57
N GLY A 157 -4.19 4.78 13.13
CA GLY A 157 -5.04 3.88 13.90
C GLY A 157 -5.51 2.68 13.08
N MET A 158 -5.99 2.89 11.85
CA MET A 158 -6.39 1.82 10.94
C MET A 158 -5.24 0.85 10.66
N LEU A 159 -4.08 1.37 10.26
CA LEU A 159 -2.91 0.56 9.95
C LEU A 159 -2.43 -0.25 11.15
N THR A 160 -2.36 0.37 12.34
CA THR A 160 -1.96 -0.33 13.57
C THR A 160 -2.94 -1.43 13.95
N VAL A 161 -4.25 -1.16 13.93
CA VAL A 161 -5.27 -2.16 14.29
C VAL A 161 -5.22 -3.35 13.32
N PHE A 162 -5.17 -3.09 12.02
CA PHE A 162 -5.09 -4.16 11.03
C PHE A 162 -3.78 -4.92 11.09
N TYR A 163 -2.65 -4.24 11.31
CA TYR A 163 -1.36 -4.90 11.51
C TYR A 163 -1.41 -5.84 12.71
N GLN A 164 -1.86 -5.37 13.87
CA GLN A 164 -1.97 -6.16 15.11
C GLN A 164 -2.87 -7.38 14.95
N TRP A 165 -4.05 -7.18 14.34
CA TRP A 165 -4.93 -8.32 14.04
C TRP A 165 -4.26 -9.34 13.12
N TYR A 166 -3.53 -8.85 12.11
CA TYR A 166 -2.93 -9.70 11.11
C TYR A 166 -1.78 -10.56 11.65
N ILE A 167 -0.95 -10.00 12.53
CA ILE A 167 0.16 -10.71 13.17
C ILE A 167 -0.29 -11.57 14.37
N GLY A 168 -1.45 -11.28 14.94
CA GLY A 168 -2.03 -12.04 16.05
C GLY A 168 -2.60 -13.39 15.65
N ASP A 169 -3.29 -14.03 16.60
CA ASP A 169 -3.92 -15.35 16.43
C ASP A 169 -5.17 -15.37 15.53
N ARG A 170 -5.67 -14.18 15.14
CA ARG A 170 -6.85 -13.97 14.29
C ARG A 170 -8.12 -14.66 14.83
N THR A 171 -8.23 -14.76 16.14
CA THR A 171 -9.42 -15.31 16.83
C THR A 171 -10.70 -14.53 16.51
N ILE A 172 -10.58 -13.22 16.28
CA ILE A 172 -11.69 -12.36 15.88
C ILE A 172 -11.77 -12.32 14.35
N PRO A 173 -12.96 -12.47 13.74
CA PRO A 173 -13.13 -12.30 12.29
C PRO A 173 -12.77 -10.88 11.82
N PHE A 174 -12.21 -10.77 10.61
CA PHE A 174 -11.79 -9.48 10.04
C PHE A 174 -12.95 -8.47 10.04
N GLU A 175 -14.15 -8.93 9.69
CA GLU A 175 -15.36 -8.11 9.59
C GLU A 175 -15.70 -7.42 10.91
N GLN A 176 -15.51 -8.10 12.05
CA GLN A 176 -15.78 -7.49 13.36
C GLN A 176 -14.82 -6.34 13.66
N ILE A 177 -13.54 -6.51 13.32
CA ILE A 177 -12.54 -5.45 13.52
C ILE A 177 -12.72 -4.31 12.53
N ALA A 178 -12.99 -4.63 11.27
CA ALA A 178 -13.30 -3.63 10.25
C ALA A 178 -14.49 -2.76 10.69
N ASN A 179 -15.55 -3.36 11.24
CA ASN A 179 -16.70 -2.64 11.80
C ASN A 179 -16.31 -1.72 12.97
N ALA A 180 -15.47 -2.20 13.90
CA ALA A 180 -14.99 -1.38 15.01
C ALA A 180 -14.16 -0.17 14.53
N VAL A 181 -13.22 -0.40 13.60
CA VAL A 181 -12.41 0.64 12.97
C VAL A 181 -13.29 1.64 12.23
N CYS A 182 -14.30 1.16 11.51
CA CYS A 182 -15.34 1.96 10.87
C CYS A 182 -16.03 2.94 11.84
N SER A 183 -16.54 2.43 12.96
CA SER A 183 -17.21 3.26 13.96
C SER A 183 -16.29 4.34 14.53
N LEU A 184 -15.03 4.00 14.82
CA LEU A 184 -14.02 4.96 15.29
C LEU A 184 -13.69 6.02 14.22
N SER A 185 -13.65 5.61 12.95
CA SER A 185 -13.35 6.50 11.83
C SER A 185 -14.47 7.51 11.59
N ILE A 186 -15.73 7.07 11.68
CA ILE A 186 -16.91 7.94 11.60
C ILE A 186 -16.88 8.98 12.70
N ASN A 187 -16.62 8.58 13.95
CA ASN A 187 -16.56 9.51 15.07
C ASN A 187 -15.44 10.55 14.90
N THR A 188 -14.29 10.13 14.40
CA THR A 188 -13.15 11.04 14.14
C THR A 188 -13.46 12.00 12.99
N ALA A 189 -14.09 11.53 11.91
CA ALA A 189 -14.53 12.37 10.80
C ALA A 189 -15.61 13.39 11.23
N ASN A 190 -16.60 12.95 12.01
CA ASN A 190 -17.64 13.84 12.55
C ASN A 190 -17.04 14.89 13.49
N ALA A 191 -16.06 14.50 14.32
CA ALA A 191 -15.31 15.47 15.11
C ALA A 191 -14.61 16.47 14.18
N LEU A 192 -13.89 16.02 13.14
CA LEU A 192 -13.16 16.90 12.23
C LEU A 192 -13.99 18.02 11.59
N PHE A 193 -15.19 17.71 11.12
CA PHE A 193 -16.09 18.71 10.51
C PHE A 193 -16.76 19.64 11.54
N HIS A 194 -16.59 19.37 12.84
CA HIS A 194 -17.21 20.11 13.93
C HIS A 194 -16.23 20.48 15.05
N LEU A 195 -14.92 20.31 14.84
CA LEU A 195 -13.89 20.48 15.86
C LEU A 195 -13.79 21.96 16.20
N LYS A 196 -14.24 22.32 17.40
CA LYS A 196 -13.69 23.48 18.11
C LYS A 196 -12.41 23.03 18.80
N PRO A 197 -11.34 23.86 18.83
CA PRO A 197 -10.15 23.52 19.61
C PRO A 197 -10.58 23.21 21.05
N ALA A 198 -10.13 22.07 21.57
CA ALA A 198 -10.35 21.74 22.97
C ALA A 198 -9.46 22.65 23.82
N ASP A 199 -10.05 23.35 24.78
CA ASP A 199 -9.30 24.14 25.76
C ASP A 199 -8.58 23.16 26.71
N PHE A 200 -7.34 22.82 26.37
CA PHE A 200 -6.41 22.16 27.28
C PHE A 200 -5.84 23.22 28.23
N ASN A 201 -6.66 23.64 29.19
CA ASN A 201 -6.22 24.42 30.35
C ASN A 201 -5.36 23.57 31.28
#